data_AF-A0A928EZW4-F1
#
_entry.id   AF-A0A928EZW4-F1
#
_cell.length_a   1.000
_cell.length_b   1.000
_cell.length_c   1.000
_cell.angle_alpha   90.00
_cell.angle_beta   90.00
_cell.angle_gamma   90.00
#
_symmetry.space_group_name_H-M   'P 1'
#
loop_
_entity.id
_entity.type
_entity.pdbx_description
1 polymer ?
#
loop_
_entity_poly.entity_id
_entity_poly.type
_entity_poly.pdbx_seq_one_letter_code
_entity_poly.pdbx_strand_id
1 'polypeptide(L)'
;MSASAGIHILTDRKAKILTAIKASLHDAEKLAENVEDKGASKDQISGDRFREIYDECEKTFGDSLFRNVAVVLYDDYVSQLYEDCEPEYIENQAQSYSEIFDKPVLYSVLLDNDAVIFGVAIGGKLATRRVTGEYLDEYDLCDEKINMDYLSRIFNATNLSDLNEYDNVGDILFALEEDYGICADVSPLSLPLFDDKYKLLEESESFCVYSDIE
;
A
#
# COMPACT_ATOMS: atom_id res chain seq x y z
N MET A 1 5.01 -12.05 -13.64
CA MET A 1 4.20 -12.25 -12.44
C MET A 1 3.36 -10.99 -12.30
N SER A 2 2.05 -11.14 -12.40
CA SER A 2 1.12 -10.04 -12.13
C SER A 2 0.80 -10.11 -10.65
N ALA A 3 1.18 -9.09 -9.90
CA ALA A 3 0.94 -9.03 -8.47
C ALA A 3 0.25 -7.72 -8.12
N SER A 4 -0.96 -7.81 -7.57
CA SER A 4 -1.62 -6.70 -6.93
C SER A 4 -1.28 -6.72 -5.44
N ALA A 5 -1.02 -5.57 -4.86
CA ALA A 5 -0.67 -5.48 -3.45
C ALA A 5 -1.22 -4.22 -2.79
N GLY A 6 -1.39 -4.30 -1.47
CA GLY A 6 -1.84 -3.21 -0.63
C GLY A 6 -0.97 -3.08 0.61
N ILE A 7 -0.73 -1.85 1.03
CA ILE A 7 -0.18 -1.50 2.34
C ILE A 7 -1.21 -0.64 3.06
N HIS A 8 -1.73 -1.12 4.18
CA HIS A 8 -2.83 -0.52 4.91
C HIS A 8 -2.35 -0.01 6.27
N ILE A 9 -2.41 1.30 6.45
CA ILE A 9 -1.92 1.98 7.66
C ILE A 9 -3.13 2.36 8.51
N LEU A 10 -3.29 1.72 9.68
CA LEU A 10 -4.36 2.03 10.62
C LEU A 10 -4.16 3.44 11.20
N THR A 11 -5.12 4.33 10.95
CA THR A 11 -4.94 5.74 11.33
C THR A 11 -6.24 6.55 11.35
N ASP A 12 -6.42 7.32 12.42
CA ASP A 12 -7.38 8.41 12.52
C ASP A 12 -6.86 9.72 11.88
N ARG A 13 -5.58 9.74 11.47
CA ARG A 13 -4.86 10.93 10.98
C ARG A 13 -4.49 10.81 9.50
N LYS A 14 -5.48 10.55 8.64
CA LYS A 14 -5.31 10.31 7.19
C LYS A 14 -4.46 11.38 6.50
N ALA A 15 -4.68 12.66 6.81
CA ALA A 15 -3.92 13.77 6.24
C ALA A 15 -2.40 13.71 6.52
N LYS A 16 -2.01 13.26 7.72
CA LYS A 16 -0.59 13.12 8.09
C LYS A 16 0.06 12.00 7.29
N ILE A 17 -0.62 10.87 7.16
CA ILE A 17 -0.12 9.71 6.39
C ILE A 17 -0.02 10.06 4.91
N LEU A 18 -1.06 10.68 4.35
CA LEU A 18 -1.06 11.11 2.95
C LEU A 18 0.10 12.08 2.66
N THR A 19 0.37 13.03 3.57
CA THR A 19 1.50 13.96 3.42
C THR A 19 2.85 13.22 3.40
N ALA A 20 3.01 12.21 4.25
CA ALA A 20 4.24 11.42 4.33
C ALA A 20 4.43 10.51 3.10
N ILE A 21 3.36 9.87 2.62
CA ILE A 21 3.39 9.06 1.38
C ILE A 21 3.73 9.95 0.17
N LYS A 22 3.11 11.13 0.07
CA LYS A 22 3.45 12.08 -0.99
C LYS A 22 4.93 12.50 -0.94
N ALA A 23 5.46 12.75 0.26
CA ALA A 23 6.87 13.08 0.44
C ALA A 23 7.80 11.90 0.08
N SER A 24 7.46 10.66 0.43
CA SER A 24 8.29 9.49 0.13
C SER A 24 8.32 9.16 -1.36
N LEU A 25 7.20 9.29 -2.07
CA LEU A 25 7.15 9.13 -3.53
C LEU A 25 8.01 10.19 -4.22
N HIS A 26 7.98 11.43 -3.73
CA HIS A 26 8.78 12.52 -4.28
C HIS A 26 10.28 12.43 -3.92
N ASP A 27 10.63 11.89 -2.76
CA ASP A 27 12.02 11.65 -2.37
C ASP A 27 12.60 10.36 -3.00
N ALA A 28 11.76 9.39 -3.39
CA ALA A 28 12.17 8.23 -4.20
C ALA A 28 12.59 8.64 -5.62
N GLU A 29 11.95 9.66 -6.21
CA GLU A 29 12.40 10.30 -7.46
C GLU A 29 13.76 11.03 -7.28
N LYS A 30 13.96 11.73 -6.15
CA LYS A 30 15.28 12.32 -5.82
C LYS A 30 16.38 11.29 -5.56
N LEU A 31 16.02 10.08 -5.13
CA LEU A 31 16.96 8.97 -4.92
C LEU A 31 17.48 8.40 -6.25
N ALA A 32 16.67 8.47 -7.32
CA ALA A 32 17.10 8.20 -8.69
C ALA A 32 17.99 9.32 -9.28
N GLU A 33 17.90 10.53 -8.73
CA GLU A 33 18.75 11.70 -9.06
C GLU A 33 20.05 11.79 -8.27
N ASN A 34 20.58 10.70 -7.68
CA ASN A 34 21.97 10.70 -7.17
C ASN A 34 23.04 10.74 -8.30
N VAL A 35 22.72 11.41 -9.41
CA VAL A 35 23.66 12.06 -10.33
C VAL A 35 23.76 13.55 -9.91
N GLU A 36 24.78 13.83 -9.09
CA GLU A 36 25.35 15.15 -8.74
C GLU A 36 24.47 16.30 -8.19
N ASP A 37 24.43 16.36 -6.85
CA ASP A 37 25.00 17.41 -5.98
C ASP A 37 24.38 18.84 -5.84
N LYS A 38 24.43 19.27 -4.56
CA LYS A 38 24.41 20.62 -3.96
C LYS A 38 23.08 21.37 -3.82
N GLY A 39 22.49 21.14 -2.64
CA GLY A 39 22.36 22.21 -1.65
C GLY A 39 21.04 22.98 -1.66
N ALA A 40 20.11 22.58 -0.79
CA ALA A 40 19.08 23.48 -0.26
C ALA A 40 18.59 22.98 1.11
N SER A 41 18.40 23.92 2.05
CA SER A 41 17.98 23.66 3.42
C SER A 41 16.46 23.38 3.55
N LYS A 42 16.12 22.66 4.62
CA LYS A 42 14.92 21.86 4.86
C LYS A 42 13.55 22.54 4.99
N ASP A 43 13.39 23.84 4.89
CA ASP A 43 12.12 24.45 5.32
C ASP A 43 11.53 25.43 4.29
N GLN A 44 10.49 24.92 3.62
CA GLN A 44 9.46 25.63 2.84
C GLN A 44 9.85 26.14 1.44
N ILE A 45 9.25 25.49 0.43
CA ILE A 45 9.19 25.98 -0.95
C ILE A 45 7.97 26.92 -1.05
N SER A 46 8.17 28.14 -1.55
CA SER A 46 7.07 29.08 -1.82
C SER A 46 6.24 28.64 -3.04
N GLY A 47 4.97 29.02 -3.09
CA GLY A 47 4.05 28.60 -4.17
C GLY A 47 4.50 28.99 -5.58
N ASP A 48 5.24 30.09 -5.74
CA ASP A 48 5.79 30.51 -7.03
C ASP A 48 7.01 29.68 -7.43
N ARG A 49 7.83 29.26 -6.45
CA ARG A 49 8.97 28.36 -6.68
C ARG A 49 8.51 26.93 -6.98
N PHE A 50 7.41 26.50 -6.37
CA PHE A 50 6.72 25.25 -6.71
C PHE A 50 6.26 25.24 -8.17
N ARG A 51 5.68 26.35 -8.65
CA ARG A 51 5.13 26.44 -10.00
C ARG A 51 6.22 26.51 -11.09
N GLU A 52 7.36 27.17 -10.83
CA GLU A 52 8.53 27.13 -11.73
C GLU A 52 9.14 25.72 -11.84
N ILE A 53 9.25 25.00 -10.72
CA ILE A 53 9.79 23.63 -10.69
C ILE A 53 8.82 22.67 -11.40
N TYR A 54 7.51 22.83 -11.16
CA TYR A 54 6.45 22.07 -11.83
C TYR A 54 6.51 22.24 -13.36
N ASP A 55 6.61 23.47 -13.87
CA ASP A 55 6.64 23.77 -15.31
C ASP A 55 7.96 23.29 -16.00
N GLU A 56 9.04 23.07 -15.25
CA GLU A 56 10.30 22.48 -15.75
C GLU A 56 10.27 20.94 -15.71
N CYS A 57 9.60 20.35 -14.73
CA CYS A 57 9.37 18.90 -14.64
C CYS A 57 8.45 18.40 -15.77
N GLU A 58 7.34 19.09 -16.02
CA GLU A 58 6.38 18.79 -17.10
C GLU A 58 7.05 18.81 -18.50
N LYS A 59 8.02 19.70 -18.71
CA LYS A 59 8.76 19.83 -19.97
C LYS A 59 9.80 18.73 -20.20
N THR A 60 10.32 18.15 -19.13
CA THR A 60 11.51 17.28 -19.20
C THR A 60 11.12 15.81 -19.35
N PHE A 61 10.03 15.36 -18.73
CA PHE A 61 9.79 13.93 -18.55
C PHE A 61 8.72 13.32 -19.45
N GLY A 62 7.70 14.08 -19.87
CA GLY A 62 6.64 13.54 -20.73
C GLY A 62 5.97 12.24 -20.22
N ASP A 63 5.08 11.68 -21.04
CA ASP A 63 4.03 10.70 -20.72
C ASP A 63 4.42 9.31 -20.14
N SER A 64 5.65 9.01 -19.68
CA SER A 64 6.01 7.63 -19.32
C SER A 64 6.66 7.48 -17.94
N LEU A 65 5.86 7.09 -16.93
CA LEU A 65 6.11 5.95 -16.01
C LEU A 65 5.25 5.91 -14.72
N PHE A 66 4.28 6.81 -14.55
CA PHE A 66 3.83 7.14 -13.18
C PHE A 66 2.41 6.67 -12.75
N ARG A 67 1.81 5.70 -13.46
CA ARG A 67 0.43 5.23 -13.17
C ARG A 67 0.28 4.10 -12.13
N ASN A 68 1.32 3.71 -11.39
CA ASN A 68 1.34 2.41 -10.68
C ASN A 68 0.96 2.45 -9.19
N VAL A 69 0.69 3.62 -8.61
CA VAL A 69 0.36 3.75 -7.19
C VAL A 69 -0.97 4.49 -7.01
N ALA A 70 -1.92 3.83 -6.35
CA ALA A 70 -3.17 4.46 -5.92
C ALA A 70 -3.22 4.53 -4.40
N VAL A 71 -3.69 5.65 -3.85
CA VAL A 71 -3.93 5.80 -2.42
C VAL A 71 -5.43 5.83 -2.18
N VAL A 72 -5.94 4.92 -1.35
CA VAL A 72 -7.36 4.84 -1.01
C VAL A 72 -7.54 5.22 0.46
N LEU A 73 -8.45 6.15 0.71
CA LEU A 73 -8.84 6.60 2.04
C LEU A 73 -10.10 5.83 2.46
N TYR A 74 -9.92 4.85 3.35
CA TYR A 74 -11.00 4.17 4.06
C TYR A 74 -11.24 4.85 5.41
N ASP A 75 -12.26 4.43 6.15
CA ASP A 75 -12.57 5.00 7.46
C ASP A 75 -11.44 4.84 8.48
N ASP A 76 -10.94 3.61 8.61
CA ASP A 76 -9.91 3.26 9.59
C ASP A 76 -8.50 3.16 8.99
N TYR A 77 -8.38 3.22 7.66
CA TYR A 77 -7.12 2.99 6.94
C TYR A 77 -6.79 4.09 5.93
N VAL A 78 -5.49 4.27 5.73
CA VAL A 78 -4.96 4.75 4.45
C VAL A 78 -4.27 3.57 3.77
N SER A 79 -4.73 3.22 2.59
CA SER A 79 -4.21 2.11 1.79
C SER A 79 -3.40 2.65 0.62
N GLN A 80 -2.18 2.15 0.45
CA GLN A 80 -1.38 2.36 -0.74
C GLN A 80 -1.40 1.07 -1.57
N LEU A 81 -1.92 1.16 -2.79
CA LEU A 81 -2.11 0.03 -3.69
C LEU A 81 -1.04 0.06 -4.77
N TYR A 82 -0.60 -1.13 -5.17
CA TYR A 82 0.49 -1.36 -6.11
C TYR A 82 0.07 -2.41 -7.14
N GLU A 83 0.66 -2.29 -8.33
CA GLU A 83 0.59 -3.28 -9.39
C GLU A 83 2.01 -3.71 -9.78
N ASP A 84 2.15 -4.94 -10.28
CA ASP A 84 3.40 -5.50 -10.81
C ASP A 84 4.59 -5.37 -9.83
N CYS A 85 4.35 -5.73 -8.56
CA CYS A 85 5.33 -5.56 -7.49
C CYS A 85 5.75 -6.91 -6.86
N GLU A 86 6.99 -6.96 -6.37
CA GLU A 86 7.51 -8.14 -5.67
C GLU A 86 7.02 -8.18 -4.22
N PRO A 87 6.64 -9.35 -3.69
CA PRO A 87 6.23 -9.49 -2.29
C PRO A 87 7.23 -8.91 -1.28
N GLU A 88 8.53 -9.16 -1.49
CA GLU A 88 9.59 -8.67 -0.62
C GLU A 88 9.63 -7.13 -0.57
N TYR A 89 9.35 -6.45 -1.68
CA TYR A 89 9.27 -4.99 -1.72
C TYR A 89 8.14 -4.51 -0.81
N ILE A 90 6.96 -5.10 -0.91
CA ILE A 90 5.79 -4.75 -0.11
C ILE A 90 6.04 -4.98 1.38
N GLU A 91 6.65 -6.10 1.74
CA GLU A 91 7.01 -6.43 3.13
C GLU A 91 8.01 -5.43 3.72
N ASN A 92 9.01 -5.02 2.94
CA ASN A 92 9.99 -4.02 3.36
C ASN A 92 9.38 -2.62 3.51
N GLN A 93 8.45 -2.25 2.63
CA GLN A 93 7.71 -0.99 2.75
C GLN A 93 6.79 -0.99 3.98
N ALA A 94 6.05 -2.08 4.22
CA ALA A 94 5.20 -2.22 5.40
C ALA A 94 6.00 -2.09 6.70
N GLN A 95 7.18 -2.72 6.78
CA GLN A 95 8.12 -2.56 7.89
C GLN A 95 8.55 -1.11 8.07
N SER A 96 9.02 -0.46 7.01
CA SER A 96 9.46 0.93 7.03
C SER A 96 8.36 1.87 7.51
N TYR A 97 7.14 1.72 7.00
CA TYR A 97 5.99 2.51 7.42
C TYR A 97 5.61 2.26 8.88
N SER A 98 5.68 1.01 9.34
CA SER A 98 5.39 0.70 10.75
C SER A 98 6.37 1.38 11.72
N GLU A 99 7.62 1.57 11.31
CA GLU A 99 8.63 2.32 12.06
C GLU A 99 8.39 3.83 11.99
N ILE A 100 8.18 4.37 10.78
CA ILE A 100 8.01 5.81 10.54
C ILE A 100 6.76 6.35 11.24
N PHE A 101 5.66 5.62 11.18
CA PHE A 101 4.38 6.06 11.72
C PHE A 101 4.16 5.64 13.17
N ASP A 102 4.99 4.72 13.70
CA ASP A 102 4.81 4.11 15.02
C ASP A 102 3.39 3.50 15.16
N LYS A 103 3.00 2.74 14.14
CA LYS A 103 1.67 2.13 13.99
C LYS A 103 1.80 0.72 13.42
N PRO A 104 0.87 -0.20 13.75
CA PRO A 104 0.72 -1.42 12.99
C PRO A 104 0.41 -1.09 11.53
N VAL A 105 1.11 -1.76 10.62
CA VAL A 105 0.88 -1.67 9.18
C VAL A 105 0.56 -3.07 8.68
N LEU A 106 -0.57 -3.19 8.01
CA LEU A 106 -1.00 -4.42 7.38
C LEU A 106 -0.56 -4.38 5.92
N TYR A 107 -0.31 -5.54 5.34
CA TYR A 107 -0.06 -5.63 3.91
C TYR A 107 -0.68 -6.90 3.34
N SER A 108 -1.06 -6.83 2.07
CA SER A 108 -1.54 -7.96 1.30
C SER A 108 -0.86 -7.98 -0.06
N VAL A 109 -0.63 -9.18 -0.60
CA VAL A 109 -0.13 -9.41 -1.96
C VAL A 109 -0.92 -10.57 -2.55
N LEU A 110 -1.51 -10.37 -3.72
CA LEU A 110 -2.21 -11.38 -4.49
C LEU A 110 -1.38 -11.69 -5.74
N LEU A 111 -0.87 -12.92 -5.81
CA LEU A 111 0.00 -13.40 -6.89
C LEU A 111 -0.85 -14.16 -7.91
N ASP A 112 -0.98 -13.59 -9.11
CA ASP A 112 -1.70 -14.15 -10.26
C ASP A 112 -3.14 -14.66 -9.93
N ASN A 113 -3.73 -14.24 -8.80
CA ASN A 113 -4.98 -14.72 -8.17
C ASN A 113 -4.94 -16.13 -7.57
N ASP A 114 -3.79 -16.80 -7.61
CA ASP A 114 -3.63 -18.19 -7.19
C ASP A 114 -2.99 -18.32 -5.81
N ALA A 115 -2.27 -17.29 -5.35
CA ALA A 115 -1.70 -17.24 -4.01
C ALA A 115 -1.87 -15.88 -3.35
N VAL A 116 -2.03 -15.90 -2.03
CA VAL A 116 -2.16 -14.69 -1.21
C VAL A 116 -1.13 -14.70 -0.08
N ILE A 117 -0.51 -13.55 0.10
CA ILE A 117 0.32 -13.23 1.25
C ILE A 117 -0.39 -12.13 2.01
N PHE A 118 -0.58 -12.31 3.30
CA PHE A 118 -1.14 -11.29 4.18
C PHE A 118 -0.32 -11.20 5.43
N GLY A 119 0.03 -10.00 5.89
CA GLY A 119 0.84 -9.89 7.08
C GLY A 119 0.75 -8.55 7.78
N VAL A 120 1.49 -8.48 8.89
CA VAL A 120 1.51 -7.34 9.79
C VAL A 120 2.95 -6.99 10.10
N ALA A 121 3.30 -5.72 9.95
CA ALA A 121 4.54 -5.15 10.44
C ALA A 121 4.30 -4.20 11.63
N ILE A 122 5.16 -4.29 12.65
CA ILE A 122 5.14 -3.42 13.82
C ILE A 122 6.58 -3.02 14.19
N GLY A 123 6.81 -1.72 14.39
CA GLY A 123 8.08 -1.19 14.89
C GLY A 123 9.27 -1.58 14.02
N GLY A 124 9.10 -1.53 12.69
CA GLY A 124 10.16 -1.82 11.72
C GLY A 124 10.40 -3.30 11.47
N LYS A 125 9.50 -4.19 11.90
CA LYS A 125 9.69 -5.64 11.78
C LYS A 125 8.41 -6.34 11.33
N LEU A 126 8.57 -7.37 10.50
CA LEU A 126 7.50 -8.30 10.20
C LEU A 126 7.13 -9.07 11.48
N ALA A 127 5.90 -8.87 11.96
CA ALA A 127 5.41 -9.45 13.20
C ALA A 127 4.74 -10.81 12.98
N THR A 128 3.94 -10.92 11.92
CA THR A 128 3.29 -12.17 11.53
C THR A 128 2.85 -12.12 10.07
N ARG A 129 2.73 -13.28 9.43
CA ARG A 129 2.45 -13.47 8.01
C ARG A 129 1.62 -14.73 7.80
N ARG A 130 0.71 -14.69 6.85
CA ARG A 130 0.03 -15.80 6.21
C ARG A 130 0.54 -15.89 4.77
N VAL A 131 0.84 -17.10 4.33
CA VAL A 131 1.08 -17.42 2.92
C VAL A 131 0.26 -18.65 2.61
N THR A 132 -0.49 -18.62 1.52
CA THR A 132 -1.32 -19.76 1.09
C THR A 132 -1.74 -19.60 -0.36
N GLY A 133 -1.95 -20.73 -1.04
CA GLY A 133 -2.39 -20.76 -2.42
C GLY A 133 -1.76 -21.89 -3.22
N GLU A 134 -1.91 -21.79 -4.53
CA GLU A 134 -1.29 -22.71 -5.49
C GLU A 134 0.07 -22.17 -5.96
N TYR A 135 0.91 -23.07 -6.50
CA TYR A 135 2.20 -22.75 -7.13
C TYR A 135 3.20 -21.95 -6.25
N LEU A 136 3.08 -22.05 -4.92
CA LEU A 136 3.99 -21.35 -3.98
C LEU A 136 5.46 -21.66 -4.24
N ASP A 137 5.78 -22.88 -4.67
CA ASP A 137 7.13 -23.30 -5.01
C ASP A 137 7.69 -22.58 -6.25
N GLU A 138 6.84 -22.17 -7.19
CA GLU A 138 7.25 -21.34 -8.34
C GLU A 138 7.67 -19.92 -7.91
N TYR A 139 7.18 -19.46 -6.75
CA TYR A 139 7.48 -18.16 -6.16
C TYR A 139 8.54 -18.23 -5.04
N ASP A 140 9.16 -19.40 -4.80
CA ASP A 140 10.07 -19.65 -3.66
C ASP A 140 9.41 -19.36 -2.29
N LEU A 141 8.11 -19.65 -2.19
CA LEU A 141 7.28 -19.48 -1.01
C LEU A 141 6.86 -20.83 -0.43
N CYS A 142 6.46 -20.81 0.84
CA CYS A 142 5.90 -21.96 1.54
C CYS A 142 4.67 -21.51 2.31
N ASP A 143 3.74 -22.44 2.56
CA ASP A 143 2.59 -22.17 3.41
C ASP A 143 3.02 -21.68 4.80
N GLU A 144 2.39 -20.60 5.25
CA GLU A 144 2.64 -19.99 6.55
C GLU A 144 1.32 -19.63 7.24
N LYS A 145 1.30 -19.83 8.56
CA LYS A 145 0.14 -19.49 9.40
C LYS A 145 0.37 -18.17 10.11
N ILE A 146 -0.69 -17.37 10.14
CA ILE A 146 -0.70 -16.09 10.85
C ILE A 146 -1.07 -16.27 12.31
N ASN A 147 -0.53 -15.41 13.16
CA ASN A 147 -0.85 -15.38 14.57
C ASN A 147 -2.15 -14.61 14.82
N MET A 148 -3.25 -15.35 14.97
CA MET A 148 -4.58 -14.77 15.20
C MET A 148 -4.68 -13.96 16.49
N ASP A 149 -4.03 -14.38 17.58
CA ASP A 149 -4.00 -13.62 18.82
C ASP A 149 -3.39 -12.22 18.63
N TYR A 150 -2.45 -12.10 17.68
CA TYR A 150 -1.82 -10.85 17.34
C TYR A 150 -2.76 -9.96 16.51
N LEU A 151 -3.42 -10.53 15.50
CA LEU A 151 -4.43 -9.84 14.69
C LEU A 151 -5.58 -9.32 15.56
N SER A 152 -6.20 -10.17 16.40
CA SER A 152 -7.31 -9.77 17.27
C SER A 152 -6.97 -8.59 18.18
N ARG A 153 -5.71 -8.46 18.61
CA ARG A 153 -5.25 -7.30 19.41
C ARG A 153 -5.13 -6.02 18.60
N ILE A 154 -4.69 -6.10 17.34
CA ILE A 154 -4.53 -4.93 16.46
C ILE A 154 -5.90 -4.34 16.12
N PHE A 155 -6.84 -5.20 15.77
CA PHE A 155 -8.22 -4.82 15.42
C PHE A 155 -9.10 -4.58 16.65
N ASN A 156 -8.60 -4.90 17.85
CA ASN A 156 -9.37 -4.83 19.10
C ASN A 156 -10.75 -5.55 18.98
N ALA A 157 -10.75 -6.71 18.31
CA ALA A 157 -11.94 -7.47 17.96
C ALA A 157 -11.82 -8.92 18.44
N THR A 158 -12.92 -9.48 18.95
CA THR A 158 -12.94 -10.85 19.51
C THR A 158 -13.58 -11.88 18.58
N ASN A 159 -14.23 -11.43 17.49
CA ASN A 159 -15.01 -12.28 16.59
C ASN A 159 -14.51 -12.14 15.14
N LEU A 160 -13.19 -12.21 14.95
CA LEU A 160 -12.61 -12.25 13.60
C LEU A 160 -12.58 -13.70 13.12
N SER A 161 -12.85 -13.93 11.84
CA SER A 161 -12.65 -15.23 11.21
C SER A 161 -11.18 -15.64 11.32
N ASP A 162 -10.93 -16.90 11.69
CA ASP A 162 -9.58 -17.45 11.73
C ASP A 162 -9.10 -17.68 10.30
N LEU A 163 -8.24 -16.79 9.82
CA LEU A 163 -7.70 -16.85 8.46
C LEU A 163 -7.00 -18.19 8.19
N ASN A 164 -6.51 -18.90 9.22
CA ASN A 164 -5.84 -20.19 9.09
C ASN A 164 -6.77 -21.38 8.87
N GLU A 165 -8.09 -21.19 8.98
CA GLU A 165 -9.09 -22.24 8.71
C GLU A 165 -9.49 -22.31 7.22
N TYR A 166 -9.10 -21.33 6.41
CA TYR A 166 -9.41 -21.27 4.99
C TYR A 166 -8.25 -21.80 4.14
N ASP A 167 -8.54 -22.73 3.24
CA ASP A 167 -7.52 -23.35 2.37
C ASP A 167 -7.51 -22.78 0.94
N ASN A 168 -8.53 -22.01 0.55
CA ASN A 168 -8.59 -21.37 -0.77
C ASN A 168 -8.33 -19.85 -0.66
N VAL A 169 -7.87 -19.24 -1.74
CA VAL A 169 -7.58 -17.80 -1.78
C VAL A 169 -8.87 -16.97 -1.69
N GLY A 170 -9.93 -17.38 -2.37
CA GLY A 170 -11.19 -16.62 -2.43
C GLY A 170 -11.85 -16.40 -1.07
N ASP A 171 -11.92 -17.43 -0.23
CA ASP A 171 -12.53 -17.33 1.11
C ASP A 171 -11.66 -16.46 2.04
N ILE A 172 -10.34 -16.46 1.83
CA ILE A 172 -9.43 -15.56 2.57
C ILE A 172 -9.65 -14.12 2.16
N LEU A 173 -9.74 -13.83 0.86
CA LEU A 173 -10.03 -12.48 0.37
C LEU A 173 -11.37 -11.97 0.90
N PHE A 174 -12.39 -12.83 0.89
CA PHE A 174 -13.69 -12.52 1.46
C PHE A 174 -13.62 -12.23 2.97
N ALA A 175 -12.90 -13.07 3.73
CA ALA A 175 -12.72 -12.84 5.17
C ALA A 175 -11.96 -11.53 5.45
N LEU A 176 -10.91 -11.22 4.67
CA LEU A 176 -10.16 -9.97 4.77
C LEU A 176 -11.03 -8.75 4.51
N GLU A 177 -11.90 -8.79 3.51
CA GLU A 177 -12.83 -7.69 3.22
C GLU A 177 -13.85 -7.53 4.34
N GLU A 178 -14.58 -8.59 4.71
CA GLU A 178 -15.71 -8.52 5.64
C GLU A 178 -15.30 -8.24 7.09
N ASP A 179 -14.28 -8.94 7.60
CA ASP A 179 -13.92 -8.88 9.02
C ASP A 179 -12.83 -7.85 9.32
N TYR A 180 -11.99 -7.54 8.32
CA TYR A 180 -10.82 -6.68 8.49
C TYR A 180 -10.92 -5.37 7.68
N GLY A 181 -11.88 -5.24 6.75
CA GLY A 181 -12.03 -4.06 5.89
C GLY A 181 -10.89 -3.91 4.88
N ILE A 182 -10.26 -5.02 4.47
CA ILE A 182 -9.10 -5.04 3.58
C ILE A 182 -9.49 -5.71 2.26
N CYS A 183 -9.65 -4.90 1.22
CA CYS A 183 -9.85 -5.40 -0.14
C CYS A 183 -8.49 -5.68 -0.80
N ALA A 184 -7.95 -6.87 -0.56
CA ALA A 184 -6.61 -7.28 -1.01
C ALA A 184 -6.49 -7.51 -2.53
N ASP A 185 -7.62 -7.63 -3.23
CA ASP A 185 -7.72 -7.83 -4.68
C ASP A 185 -7.83 -6.52 -5.47
N VAL A 186 -8.02 -5.39 -4.80
CA VAL A 186 -8.16 -4.08 -5.46
C VAL A 186 -6.82 -3.62 -6.03
N SER A 187 -6.76 -3.58 -7.35
CA SER A 187 -5.64 -3.03 -8.12
C SER A 187 -5.82 -1.53 -8.40
N PRO A 188 -4.73 -0.73 -8.45
CA PRO A 188 -4.77 0.64 -8.98
C PRO A 188 -5.46 0.76 -10.35
N LEU A 189 -5.31 -0.25 -11.22
CA LEU A 189 -5.88 -0.26 -12.56
C LEU A 189 -7.40 -0.49 -12.56
N SER A 190 -7.93 -1.08 -11.48
CA SER A 190 -9.34 -1.39 -11.34
C SER A 190 -10.18 -0.22 -10.80
N LEU A 191 -9.57 0.68 -10.01
CA LEU A 191 -10.28 1.78 -9.34
C LEU A 191 -11.07 2.69 -10.28
N PRO A 192 -10.58 3.08 -11.47
CA PRO A 192 -11.37 3.88 -12.41
C PRO A 192 -12.66 3.20 -12.91
N LEU A 193 -12.75 1.87 -12.77
CA LEU A 193 -13.93 1.07 -13.16
C LEU A 193 -14.96 0.93 -12.02
N PHE A 194 -14.57 1.29 -10.80
CA PHE A 194 -15.41 1.24 -9.59
C PHE A 194 -15.85 2.64 -9.16
N ASP A 195 -16.32 3.45 -10.12
CA ASP A 195 -16.72 4.84 -9.89
C ASP A 195 -17.96 4.99 -8.98
N ASP A 196 -18.75 3.92 -8.87
CA ASP A 196 -19.89 3.81 -7.97
C ASP A 196 -19.50 3.54 -6.51
N LYS A 197 -18.32 2.96 -6.27
CA LYS A 197 -17.76 2.72 -4.93
C LYS A 197 -16.73 3.77 -4.53
N TYR A 198 -15.89 4.23 -5.45
CA TYR A 198 -14.77 5.11 -5.16
C TYR A 198 -14.86 6.44 -5.89
N LYS A 199 -14.57 7.51 -5.17
CA LYS A 199 -14.46 8.86 -5.71
C LYS A 199 -13.00 9.28 -5.83
N LEU A 200 -12.57 9.62 -7.03
CA LEU A 200 -11.29 10.27 -7.27
C LEU A 200 -11.31 11.67 -6.62
N LEU A 201 -10.38 11.91 -5.69
CA LEU A 201 -10.21 13.17 -4.97
C LEU A 201 -9.10 14.03 -5.55
N GLU A 202 -8.03 13.38 -6.01
CA GLU A 202 -6.84 14.03 -6.53
C GLU A 202 -6.16 13.11 -7.54
N GLU A 203 -5.71 13.69 -8.64
CA GLU A 203 -4.91 13.02 -9.65
C GLU A 203 -3.66 13.85 -9.86
N SER A 204 -2.53 13.16 -9.93
CA SER A 204 -1.23 13.72 -10.28
C SER A 204 -0.54 12.77 -11.25
N GLU A 205 0.61 13.18 -11.77
CA GLU A 205 1.41 12.29 -12.60
C GLU A 205 1.80 11.02 -11.81
N SER A 206 2.26 11.16 -10.55
CA SER A 206 2.85 10.10 -9.70
C SER A 206 1.87 9.23 -8.90
N PHE A 207 0.64 9.69 -8.65
CA PHE A 207 -0.36 8.94 -7.89
C PHE A 207 -1.77 9.46 -8.12
N CYS A 208 -2.74 8.61 -7.84
CA CYS A 208 -4.16 8.98 -7.69
C CYS A 208 -4.59 8.78 -6.24
N VAL A 209 -5.45 9.67 -5.73
CA VAL A 209 -6.07 9.55 -4.40
C VAL A 209 -7.56 9.34 -4.57
N TYR A 210 -8.06 8.24 -4.02
CA TYR A 210 -9.46 7.89 -3.97
C TYR A 210 -9.97 7.92 -2.53
N SER A 211 -11.27 8.15 -2.37
CA SER A 211 -11.98 7.83 -1.13
C SER A 211 -13.12 6.87 -1.43
N ASP A 212 -13.41 5.99 -0.48
CA ASP A 212 -14.65 5.23 -0.49
C ASP A 212 -15.86 6.20 -0.42
N ILE A 213 -16.93 5.88 -1.13
CA ILE A 213 -18.18 6.65 -1.17
C ILE A 213 -19.13 6.03 -0.14
N GLU A 214 -19.17 6.59 1.06
CA GLU A 214 -20.24 6.29 2.03
C GLU A 214 -21.62 6.79 1.58
#